data_AF-A0A9P7NZD4-F1
#
_entry.id   AF-A0A9P7NZD4-F1
#
_cell.length_a   1.000
_cell.length_b   1.000
_cell.length_c   1.000
_cell.angle_alpha   90.00
_cell.angle_beta   90.00
_cell.angle_gamma   90.00
#
_symmetry.space_group_name_H-M   'P 1'
#
loop_
_entity.id
_entity.type
_entity.pdbx_description
1 polymer ?
#
loop_
_entity_poly.entity_id
_entity_poly.type
_entity_poly.pdbx_seq_one_letter_code
_entity_poly.pdbx_strand_id
1 'polypeptide(L)'
;MADLIEEERRIILDNLLGHSLHSVREALRNAEGDTQGEAFEAERSSPSFHAASFDLFSVLFTSAALPSLNSKRKPTLANDVARVRQFIKKCELSSQHFRRLSQLVLNQASDIDIWTAVIDMIATLNKDTPPTFHRNILKVTNGTAEPKKIWQRAKRLYSDSEKKWLHLPRQPAEDNDSSDSEHYGSDYEYSQELELLVKKRKTRSAVEKHNWGDVLAIGRLAQSEQTEAKELLLEFGSAVREVFAQQPTRRFVHAFTMTGTTMETWVFDRSGPYSGATFNVHEESEKFVQVLCGYLMMSDEELGLDILTKEKDSRQFVTIPVNSCATESIQLKLDPKPLSYRRAIVSRVTTCFPAKPIGALEFDRVVKYSWIPSTWTPDADLLSKVNEHRAQGVATAKVVGYDREITRISKLRDGLTFSTQH
;
A
#
# COMPACT_ATOMS: atom_id res chain seq x y z
N MET A 1 -6.27 23.40 -13.44
CA MET A 1 -5.20 23.20 -14.43
C MET A 1 -3.88 23.14 -13.69
N ALA A 2 -2.90 22.36 -14.15
CA ALA A 2 -1.53 22.47 -13.63
C ALA A 2 -0.95 23.82 -14.10
N ASP A 3 -0.54 24.68 -13.17
CA ASP A 3 0.15 25.91 -13.53
C ASP A 3 1.65 25.62 -13.56
N LEU A 4 2.20 25.44 -14.77
CA LEU A 4 3.63 25.45 -15.00
C LEU A 4 4.20 26.79 -14.52
N ILE A 5 5.26 26.74 -13.70
CA ILE A 5 5.94 27.95 -13.26
C ILE A 5 6.73 28.57 -14.44
N GLU A 6 7.03 29.86 -14.35
CA GLU A 6 7.66 30.62 -15.45
C GLU A 6 8.96 29.96 -15.96
N GLU A 7 9.75 29.40 -15.05
CA GLU A 7 10.99 28.69 -15.40
C GLU A 7 10.72 27.41 -16.21
N GLU A 8 9.70 26.62 -15.86
CA GLU A 8 9.32 25.41 -16.59
C GLU A 8 8.77 25.76 -17.99
N ARG A 9 8.02 26.86 -18.10
CA ARG A 9 7.54 27.38 -19.40
C ARG A 9 8.69 27.77 -20.30
N ARG A 10 9.69 28.48 -19.76
CA ARG A 10 10.89 28.88 -20.50
C ARG A 10 11.66 27.65 -21.00
N ILE A 11 11.86 26.65 -20.15
CA ILE A 11 12.55 25.41 -20.52
C ILE A 11 11.81 24.66 -21.65
N ILE A 12 10.47 24.63 -21.62
CA ILE A 12 9.67 24.02 -22.69
C ILE A 12 9.84 24.79 -24.00
N LEU A 13 9.81 26.13 -23.96
CA LEU A 13 9.99 26.96 -25.14
C LEU A 13 11.39 26.82 -25.76
N ASP A 14 12.41 26.60 -24.94
CA ASP A 14 13.79 26.35 -25.40
C ASP A 14 14.00 24.92 -25.94
N ASN A 15 13.04 24.01 -25.72
CA ASN A 15 13.14 22.58 -26.06
C ASN A 15 11.84 22.05 -26.69
N LEU A 16 11.41 22.70 -27.77
CA LEU A 16 10.17 22.35 -28.48
C LEU A 16 10.21 20.90 -29.02
N LEU A 17 9.08 20.20 -28.87
CA LEU A 17 8.82 18.89 -29.44
C LEU A 17 8.67 18.98 -30.96
N GLY A 18 8.04 20.06 -31.46
CA GLY A 18 8.06 20.50 -32.86
C GLY A 18 7.89 19.38 -33.90
N HIS A 19 8.95 19.13 -34.68
CA HIS A 19 8.97 18.13 -35.75
C HIS A 19 8.97 16.67 -35.25
N SER A 20 9.35 16.44 -33.99
CA SER A 20 9.40 15.09 -33.40
C SER A 20 8.00 14.48 -33.22
N LEU A 21 6.95 15.31 -33.21
CA LEU A 21 5.55 14.85 -33.15
C LEU A 21 4.95 14.54 -34.53
N HIS A 22 5.65 14.76 -35.63
CA HIS A 22 5.09 14.56 -36.98
C HIS A 22 4.73 13.08 -37.24
N SER A 23 5.64 12.15 -36.93
CA SER A 23 5.39 10.71 -37.04
C SER A 23 4.27 10.23 -36.11
N VAL A 24 4.20 10.80 -34.89
CA VAL A 24 3.16 10.50 -33.90
C VAL A 24 1.79 10.96 -34.39
N ARG A 25 1.71 12.15 -35.02
CA ARG A 25 0.45 12.68 -35.58
C ARG A 25 -0.08 11.79 -36.71
N GLU A 26 0.80 11.33 -37.60
CA GLU A 26 0.42 10.38 -38.66
C GLU A 26 -0.07 9.05 -38.07
N ALA A 27 0.63 8.51 -37.07
CA ALA A 27 0.23 7.28 -36.38
C ALA A 27 -1.13 7.43 -35.67
N LEU A 28 -1.39 8.56 -35.00
CA LEU A 28 -2.66 8.85 -34.35
C LEU A 28 -3.81 9.01 -35.35
N ARG A 29 -3.59 9.68 -36.49
CA ARG A 29 -4.60 9.83 -37.56
C ARG A 29 -5.02 8.49 -38.16
N ASN A 30 -4.04 7.62 -38.43
CA ASN A 30 -4.30 6.28 -38.94
C ASN A 30 -5.09 5.44 -37.93
N ALA A 31 -4.75 5.56 -36.64
CA ALA A 31 -5.45 4.85 -35.57
C ALA A 31 -6.91 5.33 -35.36
N GLU A 32 -7.22 6.62 -35.62
CA GLU A 32 -8.59 7.15 -35.58
C GLU A 32 -9.41 6.79 -36.84
N GLY A 33 -8.75 6.62 -37.99
CA GLY A 33 -9.40 6.17 -39.22
C GLY A 33 -9.95 4.74 -39.14
N ASP A 34 -9.21 3.83 -38.48
CA ASP A 34 -9.62 2.42 -38.28
C ASP A 34 -10.91 2.30 -37.44
N THR A 35 -11.18 3.25 -36.54
CA THR A 35 -12.38 3.23 -35.68
C THR A 35 -13.69 3.64 -36.38
N GLN A 36 -13.65 4.21 -37.59
CA GLN A 36 -14.87 4.57 -38.34
C GLN A 36 -15.43 3.41 -39.19
N GLY A 37 -14.68 2.31 -39.35
CA GLY A 37 -15.10 1.13 -40.13
C GLY A 37 -15.85 0.05 -39.33
N GLU A 38 -15.73 0.03 -38.00
CA GLU A 38 -16.32 -0.99 -37.12
C GLU A 38 -17.30 -0.35 -36.14
N ALA A 39 -18.52 -0.06 -36.61
CA ALA A 39 -19.59 0.56 -35.82
C ALA A 39 -20.22 -0.35 -34.75
N PHE A 40 -19.62 -1.49 -34.39
CA PHE A 40 -20.16 -2.43 -33.40
C PHE A 40 -19.04 -3.21 -32.70
N GLU A 41 -18.22 -2.55 -31.88
CA GLU A 41 -17.53 -3.11 -30.70
C GLU A 41 -16.76 -1.99 -29.99
N ALA A 42 -17.48 -1.09 -29.31
CA ALA A 42 -16.86 -0.12 -28.43
C ALA A 42 -16.35 -0.84 -27.17
N GLU A 43 -15.03 -0.84 -26.98
CA GLU A 43 -14.25 -1.19 -25.76
C GLU A 43 -13.22 -2.32 -25.91
N ARG A 44 -12.79 -2.68 -27.12
CA ARG A 44 -11.44 -3.22 -27.31
C ARG A 44 -10.45 -2.11 -27.62
N SER A 45 -9.44 -1.96 -26.77
CA SER A 45 -8.25 -1.15 -27.01
C SER A 45 -7.72 -1.32 -28.44
N SER A 46 -7.89 -0.30 -29.30
CA SER A 46 -7.34 -0.34 -30.66
C SER A 46 -5.81 -0.48 -30.56
N PRO A 47 -5.20 -1.58 -31.07
CA PRO A 47 -3.76 -1.79 -30.98
C PRO A 47 -2.95 -0.68 -31.67
N SER A 48 -3.50 -0.09 -32.74
CA SER A 48 -2.88 1.03 -33.45
C SER A 48 -2.86 2.30 -32.59
N PHE A 49 -3.91 2.56 -31.80
CA PHE A 49 -3.96 3.70 -30.88
C PHE A 49 -2.96 3.56 -29.71
N HIS A 50 -2.76 2.34 -29.21
CA HIS A 50 -1.73 2.06 -28.20
C HIS A 50 -0.31 2.25 -28.74
N ALA A 51 -0.04 1.81 -29.98
CA ALA A 51 1.25 2.03 -30.63
C ALA A 51 1.54 3.53 -30.81
N ALA A 52 0.57 4.29 -31.31
CA ALA A 52 0.69 5.74 -31.46
C ALA A 52 0.89 6.46 -30.11
N SER A 53 0.20 6.01 -29.06
CA SER A 53 0.40 6.51 -27.70
C SER A 53 1.80 6.18 -27.17
N PHE A 54 2.36 5.00 -27.48
CA PHE A 54 3.71 4.63 -27.09
C PHE A 54 4.76 5.49 -27.78
N ASP A 55 4.55 5.81 -29.06
CA ASP A 55 5.44 6.68 -29.83
C ASP A 55 5.43 8.10 -29.28
N LEU A 56 4.25 8.62 -28.91
CA LEU A 56 4.13 9.92 -28.22
C LEU A 56 4.98 9.96 -26.94
N PHE A 57 4.83 8.95 -26.08
CA PHE A 57 5.59 8.89 -24.83
C PHE A 57 7.08 8.58 -25.04
N SER A 58 7.47 8.02 -26.19
CA SER A 58 8.87 7.88 -26.58
C SER A 58 9.48 9.23 -26.97
N VAL A 59 8.75 10.06 -27.73
CA VAL A 59 9.16 11.42 -28.08
C VAL A 59 9.28 12.31 -26.85
N LEU A 60 8.29 12.26 -25.95
CA LEU A 60 8.32 12.99 -24.68
C LEU A 60 9.51 12.57 -23.83
N PHE A 61 9.82 11.27 -23.79
CA PHE A 61 10.95 10.74 -23.02
C PHE A 61 12.32 11.21 -23.54
N THR A 62 12.45 11.44 -24.85
CA THR A 62 13.69 11.95 -25.46
C THR A 62 13.83 13.47 -25.42
N SER A 63 12.81 14.19 -24.96
CA SER A 63 12.87 15.66 -24.87
C SER A 63 13.86 16.13 -23.82
N ALA A 64 14.69 17.10 -24.19
CA ALA A 64 15.64 17.74 -23.28
C ALA A 64 14.96 18.60 -22.20
N ALA A 65 13.65 18.91 -22.32
CA ALA A 65 12.88 19.58 -21.27
C ALA A 65 12.61 18.65 -20.08
N LEU A 66 12.43 17.35 -20.32
CA LEU A 66 11.89 16.39 -19.36
C LEU A 66 12.66 16.28 -18.02
N PRO A 67 14.01 16.33 -17.97
CA PRO A 67 14.75 16.24 -16.71
C PRO A 67 14.48 17.41 -15.74
N SER A 68 14.09 18.56 -16.29
CA SER A 68 13.90 19.81 -15.55
C SER A 68 12.42 20.11 -15.25
N LEU A 69 11.49 19.27 -15.70
CA LEU A 69 10.07 19.39 -15.39
C LEU A 69 9.73 18.58 -14.13
N ASN A 70 8.87 19.13 -13.28
CA ASN A 70 8.38 18.45 -12.08
C ASN A 70 7.00 17.83 -12.31
N SER A 71 6.70 16.74 -11.57
CA SER A 71 5.32 16.27 -11.45
C SER A 71 4.68 16.91 -10.22
N LYS A 72 3.34 16.99 -10.17
CA LYS A 72 2.61 17.62 -9.04
C LYS A 72 2.96 17.08 -7.65
N ARG A 73 3.59 15.90 -7.58
CA ARG A 73 3.85 15.16 -6.33
C ARG A 73 5.32 14.77 -6.15
N LYS A 74 6.20 14.92 -7.16
CA LYS A 74 7.60 14.47 -7.11
C LYS A 74 8.54 15.40 -7.87
N PRO A 75 9.82 15.49 -7.45
CA PRO A 75 10.80 16.41 -8.01
C PRO A 75 11.32 16.04 -9.42
N THR A 76 10.80 15.00 -10.08
CA THR A 76 11.21 14.65 -11.45
C THR A 76 10.06 14.03 -12.25
N LEU A 77 9.63 14.71 -13.33
CA LEU A 77 8.62 14.20 -14.26
C LEU A 77 9.15 13.03 -15.10
N ALA A 78 10.47 12.97 -15.33
CA ALA A 78 11.14 11.94 -16.12
C ALA A 78 10.80 10.50 -15.71
N ASN A 79 10.77 10.25 -14.40
CA ASN A 79 10.44 8.93 -13.86
C ASN A 79 8.98 8.55 -14.09
N ASP A 80 8.07 9.53 -14.08
CA ASP A 80 6.65 9.29 -14.27
C ASP A 80 6.32 9.09 -15.76
N VAL A 81 6.94 9.84 -16.67
CA VAL A 81 6.85 9.65 -18.12
C VAL A 81 7.41 8.29 -18.55
N ALA A 82 8.56 7.87 -17.97
CA ALA A 82 9.13 6.54 -18.20
C ALA A 82 8.17 5.41 -17.79
N ARG A 83 7.47 5.59 -16.66
CA ARG A 83 6.46 4.63 -16.16
C ARG A 83 5.25 4.56 -17.08
N VAL A 84 4.70 5.70 -17.51
CA VAL A 84 3.56 5.73 -18.45
C VAL A 84 3.92 5.03 -19.75
N ARG A 85 5.10 5.28 -20.31
CA ARG A 85 5.61 4.58 -21.50
C ARG A 85 5.64 3.06 -21.33
N GLN A 86 6.03 2.60 -20.14
CA GLN A 86 6.06 1.18 -19.82
C GLN A 86 4.66 0.58 -19.66
N PHE A 87 3.71 1.32 -19.08
CA PHE A 87 2.32 0.92 -18.97
C PHE A 87 1.65 0.81 -20.35
N ILE A 88 1.89 1.76 -21.26
CA ILE A 88 1.37 1.71 -22.63
C ILE A 88 1.91 0.47 -23.37
N LYS A 89 3.21 0.17 -23.23
CA LYS A 89 3.85 -0.99 -23.86
C LYS A 89 3.24 -2.33 -23.43
N LYS A 90 2.65 -2.40 -22.23
CA LYS A 90 2.02 -3.59 -21.68
C LYS A 90 0.50 -3.61 -21.87
N CYS A 91 -0.07 -2.59 -22.53
CA CYS A 91 -1.50 -2.37 -22.68
C CYS A 91 -2.25 -2.26 -21.35
N GLU A 92 -1.58 -1.77 -20.29
CA GLU A 92 -2.11 -1.69 -18.91
C GLU A 92 -2.91 -0.38 -18.66
N LEU A 93 -3.11 0.47 -19.68
CA LEU A 93 -3.83 1.75 -19.57
C LEU A 93 -4.92 1.84 -20.64
N SER A 94 -6.18 2.09 -20.23
CA SER A 94 -7.28 2.30 -21.18
C SER A 94 -7.00 3.49 -22.11
N SER A 95 -7.38 3.37 -23.38
CA SER A 95 -7.28 4.41 -24.42
C SER A 95 -7.95 5.73 -24.01
N GLN A 96 -8.94 5.67 -23.12
CA GLN A 96 -9.63 6.84 -22.58
C GLN A 96 -8.69 7.81 -21.85
N HIS A 97 -7.65 7.31 -21.17
CA HIS A 97 -6.68 8.13 -20.44
C HIS A 97 -5.85 9.01 -21.37
N PHE A 98 -5.63 8.56 -22.60
CA PHE A 98 -4.81 9.26 -23.58
C PHE A 98 -5.62 10.11 -24.56
N ARG A 99 -6.93 9.87 -24.68
CA ARG A 99 -7.79 10.54 -25.68
C ARG A 99 -7.64 12.07 -25.66
N ARG A 100 -7.65 12.70 -24.50
CA ARG A 100 -7.48 14.16 -24.37
C ARG A 100 -6.10 14.63 -24.84
N LEU A 101 -5.04 13.89 -24.49
CA LEU A 101 -3.67 14.21 -24.89
C LEU A 101 -3.48 14.00 -26.41
N SER A 102 -4.02 12.92 -26.96
CA SER A 102 -3.99 12.61 -28.39
C SER A 102 -4.70 13.71 -29.21
N GLN A 103 -5.86 14.18 -28.75
CA GLN A 103 -6.58 15.28 -29.39
C GLN A 103 -5.75 16.58 -29.41
N LEU A 104 -5.03 16.89 -28.34
CA LEU A 104 -4.13 18.07 -28.31
C LEU A 104 -2.99 17.94 -29.31
N VAL A 105 -2.39 16.76 -29.43
CA VAL A 105 -1.30 16.48 -30.39
C VAL A 105 -1.80 16.57 -31.84
N LEU A 106 -2.98 16.03 -32.12
CA LEU A 106 -3.64 16.06 -33.43
C LEU A 106 -4.07 17.46 -33.86
N ASN A 107 -4.58 18.26 -32.91
CA ASN A 107 -4.99 19.64 -33.13
C ASN A 107 -3.82 20.64 -33.16
N GLN A 108 -2.56 20.14 -33.09
CA GLN A 108 -1.36 20.97 -33.10
C GLN A 108 -1.36 22.02 -31.97
N ALA A 109 -1.82 21.64 -30.78
CA ALA A 109 -1.74 22.48 -29.58
C ALA A 109 -0.29 22.86 -29.25
N SER A 110 -0.11 23.90 -28.44
CA SER A 110 1.23 24.33 -28.04
C SER A 110 1.93 23.25 -27.21
N ASP A 111 3.27 23.21 -27.25
CA ASP A 111 4.03 22.24 -26.45
C ASP A 111 3.81 22.45 -24.94
N ILE A 112 3.51 23.68 -24.52
CA ILE A 112 3.09 24.01 -23.15
C ILE A 112 1.79 23.30 -22.79
N ASP A 113 0.79 23.32 -23.66
CA ASP A 113 -0.50 22.65 -23.42
C ASP A 113 -0.34 21.12 -23.41
N ILE A 114 0.52 20.58 -24.28
CA ILE A 114 0.85 19.15 -24.34
C ILE A 114 1.51 18.73 -23.02
N TRP A 115 2.55 19.43 -22.55
CA TRP A 115 3.20 19.11 -21.28
C TRP A 115 2.28 19.29 -20.07
N THR A 116 1.43 20.31 -20.07
CA THR A 116 0.41 20.53 -19.03
C THR A 116 -0.56 19.35 -18.97
N ALA A 117 -1.04 18.88 -20.12
CA ALA A 117 -1.93 17.73 -20.22
C ALA A 117 -1.24 16.43 -19.76
N VAL A 118 0.04 16.23 -20.07
CA VAL A 118 0.84 15.09 -19.58
C VAL A 118 0.92 15.09 -18.05
N ILE A 119 1.21 16.25 -17.45
CA ILE A 119 1.30 16.39 -15.98
C ILE A 119 -0.06 16.15 -15.32
N ASP A 120 -1.14 16.67 -15.88
CA ASP A 120 -2.51 16.47 -15.38
C ASP A 120 -2.98 15.01 -15.52
N MET A 121 -2.63 14.35 -16.63
CA MET A 121 -2.91 12.93 -16.85
C MET A 121 -2.17 12.05 -15.83
N ILE A 122 -0.86 12.28 -15.64
CA ILE A 122 -0.05 11.58 -14.63
C ILE A 122 -0.61 11.80 -13.22
N ALA A 123 -1.05 13.02 -12.90
CA ALA A 123 -1.66 13.30 -11.61
C ALA A 123 -2.97 12.54 -11.40
N THR A 124 -3.77 12.36 -12.45
CA THR A 124 -5.04 11.61 -12.42
C THR A 124 -4.79 10.11 -12.25
N LEU A 125 -3.83 9.53 -12.98
CA LEU A 125 -3.43 8.13 -12.83
C LEU A 125 -2.92 7.76 -11.41
N ASN A 126 -2.54 8.76 -10.61
CA ASN A 126 -2.08 8.57 -9.23
C ASN A 126 -3.18 8.83 -8.17
N LYS A 127 -4.44 9.08 -8.55
CA LYS A 127 -5.54 9.41 -7.62
C LYS A 127 -6.40 8.22 -7.16
N ASP A 128 -6.40 7.09 -7.88
CA ASP A 128 -7.46 6.08 -7.73
C ASP A 128 -7.11 4.83 -6.87
N THR A 129 -6.07 4.85 -6.04
CA THR A 129 -5.86 3.79 -5.02
C THR A 129 -4.88 4.24 -3.93
N PRO A 130 -4.96 3.71 -2.70
CA PRO A 130 -4.07 4.12 -1.63
C PRO A 130 -2.58 4.02 -2.02
N PRO A 131 -1.70 4.96 -1.58
CA PRO A 131 -0.37 5.17 -2.13
C PRO A 131 0.60 4.04 -1.73
N THR A 132 0.25 3.28 -0.69
CA THR A 132 0.93 2.05 -0.29
C THR A 132 0.62 0.88 -1.24
N PHE A 133 -0.47 0.96 -1.99
CA PHE A 133 -0.95 -0.05 -2.92
C PHE A 133 -0.31 0.09 -4.32
N HIS A 134 -0.28 1.29 -4.88
CA HIS A 134 0.28 1.55 -6.22
C HIS A 134 1.81 1.46 -6.30
N ARG A 135 2.55 1.80 -5.24
CA ARG A 135 4.03 1.84 -5.29
C ARG A 135 4.64 0.45 -5.55
N ASN A 136 3.90 -0.63 -5.26
CA ASN A 136 4.41 -2.01 -5.25
C ASN A 136 3.73 -2.96 -6.24
N ILE A 137 2.53 -2.64 -6.76
CA ILE A 137 2.02 -3.26 -8.01
C ILE A 137 3.06 -3.11 -9.14
N LEU A 138 3.82 -2.02 -9.13
CA LEU A 138 4.94 -1.76 -10.05
C LEU A 138 6.15 -2.69 -9.89
N LYS A 139 6.38 -3.33 -8.74
CA LYS A 139 7.42 -4.37 -8.60
C LYS A 139 6.96 -5.69 -9.23
N VAL A 140 5.67 -6.01 -9.16
CA VAL A 140 5.07 -7.23 -9.74
C VAL A 140 5.25 -7.27 -11.27
N THR A 141 5.05 -6.12 -11.93
CA THR A 141 5.11 -6.06 -13.39
C THR A 141 6.53 -5.75 -13.92
N ASN A 142 7.47 -5.27 -13.09
CA ASN A 142 8.83 -4.87 -13.49
C ASN A 142 10.01 -5.61 -12.83
N GLY A 143 9.81 -6.42 -11.79
CA GLY A 143 10.87 -7.11 -11.05
C GLY A 143 10.77 -8.64 -11.09
N THR A 144 11.94 -9.29 -11.24
CA THR A 144 12.29 -10.74 -11.26
C THR A 144 11.36 -11.70 -12.03
N ALA A 145 11.91 -12.83 -12.50
CA ALA A 145 11.21 -13.76 -13.40
C ALA A 145 10.00 -14.48 -12.78
N GLU A 146 9.82 -14.38 -11.46
CA GLU A 146 8.87 -15.19 -10.68
C GLU A 146 7.50 -14.48 -10.48
N PRO A 147 7.46 -13.19 -10.10
CA PRO A 147 6.25 -12.36 -10.17
C PRO A 147 5.51 -12.40 -11.50
N LYS A 148 6.24 -12.24 -12.61
CA LYS A 148 5.67 -12.31 -13.97
C LYS A 148 5.10 -13.68 -14.30
N LYS A 149 5.72 -14.76 -13.82
CA LYS A 149 5.21 -16.13 -14.02
C LYS A 149 3.93 -16.38 -13.24
N ILE A 150 3.84 -15.88 -12.01
CA ILE A 150 2.62 -15.95 -11.18
C ILE A 150 1.50 -15.16 -11.87
N TRP A 151 1.78 -13.93 -12.31
CA TRP A 151 0.84 -13.10 -13.09
C TRP A 151 0.34 -13.81 -14.35
N GLN A 152 1.26 -14.29 -15.20
CA GLN A 152 0.91 -15.00 -16.44
C GLN A 152 0.19 -16.34 -16.19
N ARG A 153 0.34 -16.94 -15.01
CA ARG A 153 -0.39 -18.15 -14.62
C ARG A 153 -1.79 -17.81 -14.13
N ALA A 154 -1.94 -16.78 -13.28
CA ALA A 154 -3.22 -16.30 -12.80
C ALA A 154 -4.11 -15.80 -13.96
N LYS A 155 -3.53 -15.01 -14.87
CA LYS A 155 -4.22 -14.52 -16.08
C LYS A 155 -4.73 -15.65 -16.99
N ARG A 156 -4.01 -16.79 -17.07
CA ARG A 156 -4.44 -17.98 -17.82
C ARG A 156 -5.55 -18.78 -17.15
N LEU A 157 -5.72 -18.63 -15.83
CA LEU A 157 -6.82 -19.25 -15.06
C LEU A 157 -8.08 -18.36 -15.05
N TYR A 158 -7.95 -17.11 -15.49
CA TYR A 158 -9.06 -16.19 -15.69
C TYR A 158 -9.69 -16.47 -17.06
N SER A 159 -10.93 -16.95 -17.06
CA SER A 159 -11.72 -17.17 -18.26
C SER A 159 -12.97 -16.28 -18.21
N ASP A 160 -13.06 -15.31 -19.12
CA ASP A 160 -14.23 -14.45 -19.28
C ASP A 160 -15.51 -15.26 -19.58
N SER A 161 -15.36 -16.45 -20.18
CA SER A 161 -16.49 -17.29 -20.60
C SER A 161 -17.00 -18.23 -19.51
N GLU A 162 -16.13 -18.72 -18.61
CA GLU A 162 -16.53 -19.78 -17.68
C GLU A 162 -17.08 -19.25 -16.35
N LYS A 163 -16.74 -18.02 -15.94
CA LYS A 163 -17.17 -17.37 -14.68
C LYS A 163 -17.19 -18.29 -13.44
N LYS A 164 -16.39 -19.37 -13.40
CA LYS A 164 -16.43 -20.42 -12.35
C LYS A 164 -16.21 -19.91 -10.93
N TRP A 165 -15.56 -18.75 -10.80
CA TRP A 165 -15.35 -18.03 -9.54
C TRP A 165 -16.63 -17.35 -8.98
N LEU A 166 -17.74 -17.31 -9.74
CA LEU A 166 -19.06 -16.85 -9.27
C LEU A 166 -19.66 -17.75 -8.18
N HIS A 167 -19.20 -19.01 -8.08
CA HIS A 167 -19.70 -19.96 -7.09
C HIS A 167 -18.75 -20.00 -5.91
N LEU A 168 -18.81 -18.93 -5.12
CA LEU A 168 -18.24 -18.91 -3.79
C LEU A 168 -18.83 -20.09 -2.99
N PRO A 169 -18.02 -20.86 -2.24
CA PRO A 169 -18.54 -21.95 -1.43
C PRO A 169 -19.62 -21.42 -0.49
N ARG A 170 -20.80 -22.06 -0.46
CA ARG A 170 -21.78 -21.79 0.60
C ARG A 170 -21.13 -22.16 1.94
N GLN A 171 -21.32 -21.31 2.96
CA GLN A 171 -20.98 -21.66 4.34
C GLN A 171 -21.56 -23.05 4.68
N PRO A 172 -20.81 -23.92 5.39
CA PRO A 172 -21.39 -25.12 5.97
C PRO A 172 -22.56 -24.71 6.88
N ALA A 173 -23.71 -25.35 6.76
CA ALA A 173 -24.83 -25.10 7.65
C ALA A 173 -24.41 -25.36 9.10
N GLU A 174 -24.59 -24.37 9.97
CA GLU A 174 -24.35 -24.50 11.40
C GLU A 174 -25.39 -25.43 12.02
N ASP A 175 -24.95 -26.55 12.56
CA ASP A 175 -25.74 -27.35 13.47
C ASP A 175 -25.84 -26.57 14.79
N ASN A 176 -26.99 -25.91 14.99
CA ASN A 176 -27.36 -25.29 16.24
C ASN A 176 -27.38 -26.34 17.36
N ASP A 177 -26.41 -26.29 18.28
CA ASP A 177 -26.62 -26.81 19.62
C ASP A 177 -26.19 -25.77 20.66
N SER A 178 -27.19 -25.11 21.22
CA SER A 178 -27.09 -24.06 22.23
C SER A 178 -26.72 -24.66 23.58
N SER A 179 -25.68 -24.13 24.22
CA SER A 179 -25.41 -24.35 25.65
C SER A 179 -24.82 -23.09 26.26
N ASP A 180 -25.67 -22.35 26.96
CA ASP A 180 -25.34 -21.18 27.78
C ASP A 180 -24.24 -21.49 28.81
N SER A 181 -23.15 -20.72 28.78
CA SER A 181 -22.34 -20.47 29.97
C SER A 181 -21.64 -19.11 29.88
N GLU A 182 -21.95 -18.22 30.82
CA GLU A 182 -21.33 -16.91 30.95
C GLU A 182 -19.86 -17.06 31.42
N HIS A 183 -18.92 -17.02 30.48
CA HIS A 183 -17.50 -16.84 30.77
C HIS A 183 -16.91 -15.84 29.76
N TYR A 184 -16.41 -14.70 30.25
CA TYR A 184 -15.77 -13.67 29.44
C TYR A 184 -14.43 -14.19 28.90
N GLY A 185 -14.48 -14.94 27.80
CA GLY A 185 -13.33 -15.53 27.12
C GLY A 185 -13.74 -16.19 25.81
N SER A 186 -13.96 -15.42 24.75
CA SER A 186 -14.24 -15.96 23.41
C SER A 186 -12.95 -16.07 22.57
N ASP A 187 -12.13 -17.08 22.88
CA ASP A 187 -11.05 -17.58 22.01
C ASP A 187 -11.54 -18.66 21.03
N TYR A 188 -12.86 -18.89 20.93
CA TYR A 188 -13.48 -19.96 20.13
C TYR A 188 -14.77 -19.46 19.47
N GLU A 189 -14.68 -18.87 18.27
CA GLU A 189 -15.67 -19.01 17.16
C GLU A 189 -15.37 -18.08 15.97
N TYR A 190 -14.75 -16.91 16.20
CA TYR A 190 -14.43 -15.96 15.10
C TYR A 190 -13.38 -16.43 14.09
N SER A 191 -12.81 -17.62 14.29
CA SER A 191 -11.83 -18.20 13.36
C SER A 191 -12.48 -18.71 12.06
N GLN A 192 -13.80 -18.94 12.06
CA GLN A 192 -14.51 -19.55 10.93
C GLN A 192 -15.03 -18.54 9.90
N GLU A 193 -15.12 -17.24 10.24
CA GLU A 193 -15.72 -16.22 9.36
C GLU A 193 -14.71 -15.40 8.52
N LEU A 194 -13.41 -15.61 8.71
CA LEU A 194 -12.37 -14.98 7.89
C LEU A 194 -11.92 -15.96 6.83
N GLU A 195 -12.53 -15.84 5.66
CA GLU A 195 -12.40 -16.85 4.62
C GLU A 195 -11.06 -16.80 3.87
N LEU A 196 -10.34 -15.67 3.90
CA LEU A 196 -9.09 -15.50 3.15
C LEU A 196 -7.99 -14.85 4.00
N LEU A 197 -6.83 -15.52 4.10
CA LEU A 197 -5.68 -14.99 4.82
C LEU A 197 -4.41 -15.11 3.97
N VAL A 198 -3.67 -14.01 3.84
CA VAL A 198 -2.31 -14.03 3.29
C VAL A 198 -1.35 -14.22 4.45
N LYS A 199 -0.46 -15.23 4.40
CA LYS A 199 0.45 -15.57 5.51
C LYS A 199 1.89 -15.83 5.05
N LYS A 200 2.84 -15.68 5.98
CA LYS A 200 4.23 -16.10 5.79
C LYS A 200 4.28 -17.62 5.54
N ARG A 201 5.07 -18.04 4.56
CA ARG A 201 5.24 -19.46 4.22
C ARG A 201 6.15 -20.13 5.25
N LYS A 202 5.67 -21.20 5.91
CA LYS A 202 6.49 -22.08 6.75
C LYS A 202 6.91 -23.35 6.00
N THR A 203 8.17 -23.76 6.16
CA THR A 203 8.68 -25.04 5.61
C THR A 203 8.22 -26.20 6.49
N ARG A 204 7.10 -26.83 6.09
CA ARG A 204 6.49 -28.07 6.63
C ARG A 204 6.07 -28.09 8.11
N SER A 205 4.75 -28.22 8.32
CA SER A 205 4.08 -29.09 9.31
C SER A 205 2.59 -29.15 8.92
N ALA A 206 1.84 -30.10 9.47
CA ALA A 206 0.43 -30.38 9.19
C ALA A 206 -0.47 -29.13 9.35
N VAL A 207 -1.76 -29.25 9.00
CA VAL A 207 -2.78 -28.18 9.18
C VAL A 207 -2.83 -27.76 10.65
N GLU A 208 -1.93 -26.86 11.05
CA GLU A 208 -1.86 -26.28 12.38
C GLU A 208 -2.84 -25.12 12.46
N LYS A 209 -3.43 -24.95 13.65
CA LYS A 209 -4.32 -23.84 14.01
C LYS A 209 -3.70 -22.52 13.53
N HIS A 210 -4.52 -21.67 12.92
CA HIS A 210 -4.06 -20.41 12.35
C HIS A 210 -3.31 -19.54 13.38
N ASN A 211 -2.04 -19.23 13.12
CA ASN A 211 -1.23 -18.34 13.94
C ASN A 211 -1.30 -16.91 13.40
N TRP A 212 -1.79 -15.96 14.20
CA TRP A 212 -1.94 -14.55 13.83
C TRP A 212 -0.59 -13.84 13.66
N GLY A 213 0.48 -14.33 14.28
CA GLY A 213 1.85 -13.87 14.08
C GLY A 213 2.36 -14.05 12.64
N ASP A 214 1.77 -14.97 11.87
CA ASP A 214 2.16 -15.22 10.47
C ASP A 214 1.31 -14.44 9.45
N VAL A 215 0.23 -13.79 9.88
CA VAL A 215 -0.73 -13.12 8.98
C VAL A 215 -0.16 -11.82 8.41
N LEU A 216 -0.30 -11.62 7.11
CA LEU A 216 0.19 -10.47 6.34
C LEU A 216 -0.95 -9.59 5.84
N ALA A 217 -2.08 -10.16 5.42
CA ALA A 217 -3.29 -9.45 5.04
C ALA A 217 -4.53 -10.29 5.32
N ILE A 218 -5.67 -9.64 5.54
CA ILE A 218 -6.95 -10.27 5.91
C ILE A 218 -7.99 -10.02 4.84
N GLY A 219 -8.60 -11.06 4.31
CA GLY A 219 -9.70 -10.99 3.35
C GLY A 219 -10.99 -11.51 3.95
N ARG A 220 -12.10 -10.84 3.67
CA ARG A 220 -13.44 -11.34 3.98
C ARG A 220 -14.26 -11.47 2.71
N LEU A 221 -15.01 -12.56 2.63
CA LEU A 221 -16.01 -12.79 1.62
C LEU A 221 -17.38 -12.60 2.27
N ALA A 222 -18.16 -11.65 1.77
CA ALA A 222 -19.52 -11.42 2.22
C ALA A 222 -20.49 -11.88 1.12
N GLN A 223 -21.49 -12.68 1.52
CA GLN A 223 -22.48 -13.23 0.59
C GLN A 223 -23.56 -12.23 0.17
N SER A 224 -23.73 -11.11 0.88
CA SER A 224 -24.78 -10.12 0.62
C SER A 224 -24.27 -8.69 0.72
N GLU A 225 -24.78 -7.81 -0.14
CA GLU A 225 -24.55 -6.36 -0.10
C GLU A 225 -25.22 -5.67 1.10
N GLN A 226 -26.04 -6.39 1.86
CA GLN A 226 -26.77 -5.87 3.01
C GLN A 226 -25.98 -5.86 4.32
N THR A 227 -24.72 -6.32 4.34
CA THR A 227 -23.88 -6.21 5.55
C THR A 227 -23.64 -4.73 5.84
N GLU A 228 -24.11 -4.25 7.00
CA GLU A 228 -23.87 -2.88 7.41
C GLU A 228 -22.36 -2.62 7.55
N ALA A 229 -21.88 -1.46 7.09
CA ALA A 229 -20.46 -1.09 7.20
C ALA A 229 -19.90 -1.25 8.63
N LYS A 230 -20.77 -1.06 9.64
CA LYS A 230 -20.44 -1.22 11.05
C LYS A 230 -20.15 -2.67 11.44
N GLU A 231 -20.92 -3.63 10.95
CA GLU A 231 -20.70 -5.07 11.22
C GLU A 231 -19.38 -5.51 10.62
N LEU A 232 -19.16 -5.15 9.35
CA LEU A 232 -17.93 -5.42 8.64
C LEU A 232 -16.69 -4.85 9.36
N LEU A 233 -16.79 -3.62 9.87
CA LEU A 233 -15.72 -2.99 10.64
C LEU A 233 -15.48 -3.65 12.00
N LEU A 234 -16.52 -4.15 12.67
CA LEU A 234 -16.39 -4.88 13.93
C LEU A 234 -15.65 -6.21 13.73
N GLU A 235 -15.99 -6.93 12.67
CA GLU A 235 -15.39 -8.22 12.33
C GLU A 235 -13.92 -8.07 11.93
N PHE A 236 -13.62 -7.16 10.98
CA PHE A 236 -12.22 -6.83 10.69
C PHE A 236 -11.50 -6.31 11.92
N GLY A 237 -12.17 -5.47 12.70
CA GLY A 237 -11.63 -4.91 13.92
C GLY A 237 -11.16 -6.01 14.88
N SER A 238 -11.95 -7.06 15.06
CA SER A 238 -11.58 -8.23 15.87
C SER A 238 -10.33 -8.93 15.32
N ALA A 239 -10.33 -9.28 14.04
CA ALA A 239 -9.22 -9.97 13.38
C ALA A 239 -7.91 -9.17 13.39
N VAL A 240 -8.01 -7.88 13.09
CA VAL A 240 -6.87 -6.95 13.08
C VAL A 240 -6.32 -6.76 14.49
N ARG A 241 -7.17 -6.76 15.53
CA ARG A 241 -6.69 -6.74 16.92
C ARG A 241 -5.86 -7.96 17.26
N GLU A 242 -6.21 -9.14 16.76
CA GLU A 242 -5.41 -10.36 16.95
C GLU A 242 -4.06 -10.29 16.24
N VAL A 243 -4.05 -9.79 14.99
CA VAL A 243 -2.79 -9.55 14.26
C VAL A 243 -1.90 -8.59 15.04
N PHE A 244 -2.43 -7.46 15.51
CA PHE A 244 -1.65 -6.53 16.31
C PHE A 244 -1.23 -7.08 17.67
N ALA A 245 -2.01 -7.99 18.27
CA ALA A 245 -1.64 -8.62 19.52
C ALA A 245 -0.43 -9.55 19.36
N GLN A 246 -0.39 -10.32 18.28
CA GLN A 246 0.72 -11.25 18.00
C GLN A 246 1.88 -10.61 17.21
N GLN A 247 1.67 -9.42 16.67
CA GLN A 247 2.69 -8.60 15.99
C GLN A 247 2.68 -7.18 16.58
N PRO A 248 3.08 -7.01 17.86
CA PRO A 248 2.82 -5.79 18.63
C PRO A 248 3.57 -4.55 18.13
N THR A 249 4.67 -4.70 17.41
CA THR A 249 5.41 -3.61 16.77
C THR A 249 4.96 -3.32 15.33
N ARG A 250 3.95 -4.04 14.81
CA ARG A 250 3.38 -3.80 13.48
C ARG A 250 2.74 -2.41 13.39
N ARG A 251 2.98 -1.71 12.28
CA ARG A 251 2.54 -0.33 12.04
C ARG A 251 1.13 -0.24 11.47
N PHE A 252 0.78 -1.11 10.53
CA PHE A 252 -0.56 -1.19 9.93
C PHE A 252 -0.83 -2.59 9.37
N VAL A 253 -2.10 -2.91 9.12
CA VAL A 253 -2.57 -4.18 8.55
C VAL A 253 -3.36 -3.89 7.29
N HIS A 254 -3.06 -4.62 6.21
CA HIS A 254 -3.89 -4.62 5.00
C HIS A 254 -5.06 -5.57 5.16
N ALA A 255 -6.21 -5.16 4.64
CA ALA A 255 -7.39 -5.98 4.56
C ALA A 255 -8.15 -5.75 3.25
N PHE A 256 -9.11 -6.61 2.93
CA PHE A 256 -10.01 -6.41 1.80
C PHE A 256 -11.33 -7.14 1.99
N THR A 257 -12.38 -6.61 1.38
CA THR A 257 -13.67 -7.29 1.24
C THR A 257 -13.91 -7.72 -0.18
N MET A 258 -14.68 -8.79 -0.32
CA MET A 258 -15.36 -9.14 -1.53
C MET A 258 -16.83 -9.38 -1.19
N THR A 259 -17.70 -8.46 -1.61
CA THR A 259 -19.14 -8.54 -1.38
C THR A 259 -19.82 -8.74 -2.73
N GLY A 260 -20.30 -9.96 -2.97
CA GLY A 260 -20.74 -10.36 -4.30
C GLY A 260 -19.62 -10.20 -5.33
N THR A 261 -19.77 -9.23 -6.25
CA THR A 261 -18.76 -8.92 -7.29
C THR A 261 -17.91 -7.70 -6.98
N THR A 262 -18.19 -7.01 -5.88
CA THR A 262 -17.54 -5.75 -5.51
C THR A 262 -16.41 -6.02 -4.53
N MET A 263 -15.21 -5.53 -4.85
CA MET A 263 -14.05 -5.56 -3.96
C MET A 263 -13.77 -4.17 -3.39
N GLU A 264 -13.39 -4.13 -2.12
CA GLU A 264 -12.87 -2.93 -1.46
C GLU A 264 -11.58 -3.27 -0.71
N THR A 265 -10.55 -2.44 -0.87
CA THR A 265 -9.28 -2.61 -0.13
C THR A 265 -9.25 -1.71 1.09
N TRP A 266 -8.77 -2.23 2.20
CA TRP A 266 -8.74 -1.57 3.51
C TRP A 266 -7.31 -1.54 4.08
N VAL A 267 -7.00 -0.51 4.85
CA VAL A 267 -5.81 -0.43 5.69
C VAL A 267 -6.21 0.01 7.09
N PHE A 268 -5.78 -0.76 8.08
CA PHE A 268 -5.94 -0.45 9.49
C PHE A 268 -4.59 -0.02 10.05
N ASP A 269 -4.42 1.28 10.28
CA ASP A 269 -3.27 1.80 11.01
C ASP A 269 -3.64 2.13 12.47
N ARG A 270 -2.70 2.74 13.21
CA ARG A 270 -2.92 3.07 14.62
C ARG A 270 -3.79 4.30 14.87
N SER A 271 -4.28 4.96 13.82
CA SER A 271 -5.31 5.99 13.84
C SER A 271 -6.68 5.51 13.36
N GLY A 272 -6.77 4.28 12.85
CA GLY A 272 -8.02 3.63 12.50
C GLY A 272 -8.06 3.12 11.06
N PRO A 273 -9.17 2.51 10.64
CA PRO A 273 -9.35 2.04 9.29
C PRO A 273 -9.53 3.17 8.30
N TYR A 274 -9.12 2.91 7.06
CA TYR A 274 -9.53 3.63 5.86
C TYR A 274 -9.49 2.67 4.68
N SER A 275 -10.27 2.95 3.64
CA SER A 275 -10.35 2.11 2.45
C SER A 275 -10.05 2.89 1.16
N GLY A 276 -9.91 2.14 0.08
CA GLY A 276 -9.86 2.65 -1.29
C GLY A 276 -11.22 2.59 -1.96
N ALA A 277 -11.28 3.06 -3.21
CA ALA A 277 -12.48 2.94 -4.02
C ALA A 277 -12.88 1.47 -4.22
N THR A 278 -14.19 1.22 -4.23
CA THR A 278 -14.74 -0.08 -4.58
C THR A 278 -14.63 -0.31 -6.09
N PHE A 279 -14.56 -1.57 -6.50
CA PHE A 279 -14.58 -1.92 -7.92
C PHE A 279 -15.20 -3.29 -8.16
N ASN A 280 -15.76 -3.49 -9.35
CA ASN A 280 -16.27 -4.79 -9.78
C ASN A 280 -15.10 -5.68 -10.24
N VAL A 281 -14.92 -6.84 -9.60
CA VAL A 281 -13.81 -7.75 -9.90
C VAL A 281 -13.92 -8.44 -11.25
N HIS A 282 -15.09 -8.42 -11.90
CA HIS A 282 -15.28 -8.97 -13.23
C HIS A 282 -15.00 -7.93 -14.32
N GLU A 283 -15.45 -6.69 -14.12
CA GLU A 283 -15.17 -5.57 -15.03
C GLU A 283 -13.70 -5.16 -14.96
N GLU A 284 -13.13 -5.10 -13.75
CA GLU A 284 -11.74 -4.75 -13.49
C GLU A 284 -10.93 -5.96 -12.98
N SER A 285 -11.01 -7.09 -13.70
CA SER A 285 -10.37 -8.35 -13.31
C SER A 285 -8.85 -8.30 -13.18
N GLU A 286 -8.20 -7.50 -14.01
CA GLU A 286 -6.77 -7.23 -13.90
C GLU A 286 -6.43 -6.55 -12.57
N LYS A 287 -7.24 -5.57 -12.14
CA LYS A 287 -7.08 -4.88 -10.85
C LYS A 287 -7.29 -5.82 -9.68
N PHE A 288 -8.27 -6.72 -9.76
CA PHE A 288 -8.48 -7.78 -8.77
C PHE A 288 -7.23 -8.66 -8.58
N VAL A 289 -6.67 -9.17 -9.67
CA VAL A 289 -5.46 -10.01 -9.62
C VAL A 289 -4.24 -9.20 -9.14
N GLN A 290 -4.13 -7.93 -9.54
CA GLN A 290 -3.08 -7.03 -9.07
C GLN A 290 -3.13 -6.82 -7.56
N VAL A 291 -4.31 -6.68 -6.97
CA VAL A 291 -4.51 -6.58 -5.52
C VAL A 291 -3.92 -7.79 -4.80
N LEU A 292 -4.31 -8.99 -5.22
CA LEU A 292 -3.84 -10.23 -4.60
C LEU A 292 -2.34 -10.44 -4.79
N CYS A 293 -1.82 -10.20 -5.99
CA CYS A 293 -0.39 -10.29 -6.26
C CYS A 293 0.40 -9.25 -5.46
N GLY A 294 -0.16 -8.05 -5.26
CA GLY A 294 0.41 -7.00 -4.44
C GLY A 294 0.73 -7.49 -3.04
N TYR A 295 -0.24 -8.11 -2.35
CA TYR A 295 -0.02 -8.64 -1.00
C TYR A 295 1.08 -9.70 -0.92
N LEU A 296 1.22 -10.53 -1.95
CA LEU A 296 2.23 -11.60 -1.99
C LEU A 296 3.65 -11.09 -2.24
N MET A 297 3.79 -9.86 -2.76
CA MET A 297 5.07 -9.34 -3.25
C MET A 297 5.53 -8.08 -2.52
N MET A 298 4.65 -7.44 -1.75
CA MET A 298 5.02 -6.35 -0.86
C MET A 298 6.09 -6.84 0.13
N SER A 299 7.08 -5.97 0.38
CA SER A 299 8.06 -6.20 1.42
C SER A 299 7.42 -6.17 2.81
N ASP A 300 8.15 -6.64 3.82
CA ASP A 300 7.72 -6.55 5.22
C ASP A 300 7.36 -5.09 5.60
N GLU A 301 8.14 -4.11 5.16
CA GLU A 301 7.83 -2.69 5.37
C GLU A 301 6.51 -2.25 4.70
N GLU A 302 6.26 -2.70 3.48
CA GLU A 302 5.09 -2.33 2.69
C GLU A 302 3.81 -3.02 3.18
N LEU A 303 3.95 -4.21 3.79
CA LEU A 303 2.90 -4.91 4.53
C LEU A 303 2.66 -4.32 5.92
N GLY A 304 3.45 -3.33 6.33
CA GLY A 304 3.31 -2.63 7.59
C GLY A 304 3.95 -3.34 8.77
N LEU A 305 4.79 -4.36 8.55
CA LEU A 305 5.56 -5.04 9.58
C LEU A 305 6.60 -4.11 10.23
N ASP A 306 7.21 -4.64 11.29
CA ASP A 306 8.30 -4.00 12.03
C ASP A 306 9.51 -3.78 11.13
N ILE A 307 10.07 -2.58 11.19
CA ILE A 307 11.27 -2.15 10.42
C ILE A 307 12.47 -1.86 11.32
N LEU A 308 12.28 -1.90 12.64
CA LEU A 308 13.28 -1.50 13.64
C LEU A 308 13.98 -2.71 14.24
N THR A 309 13.22 -3.78 14.43
CA THR A 309 13.74 -5.02 14.99
C THR A 309 14.43 -5.81 13.89
N LYS A 310 15.73 -6.05 14.08
CA LYS A 310 16.52 -6.94 13.23
C LYS A 310 16.53 -8.33 13.83
N GLU A 311 16.23 -9.33 13.01
CA GLU A 311 16.35 -10.73 13.41
C GLU A 311 17.69 -11.30 12.93
N LYS A 312 18.41 -11.97 13.84
CA LYS A 312 19.64 -12.71 13.54
C LYS A 312 19.72 -13.93 14.45
N ASP A 313 19.97 -15.11 13.88
CA ASP A 313 20.07 -16.38 14.63
C ASP A 313 18.86 -16.63 15.56
N SER A 314 17.65 -16.38 15.05
CA SER A 314 16.37 -16.45 15.80
C SER A 314 16.32 -15.57 17.06
N ARG A 315 17.11 -14.48 17.08
CA ARG A 315 17.14 -13.48 18.15
C ARG A 315 16.84 -12.11 17.59
N GLN A 316 16.12 -11.32 18.37
CA GLN A 316 15.70 -9.98 17.99
C GLN A 316 16.63 -8.93 18.60
N PHE A 317 17.00 -7.95 17.78
CA PHE A 317 17.87 -6.86 18.16
C PHE A 317 17.30 -5.52 17.70
N VAL A 318 17.52 -4.48 18.49
CA VAL A 318 17.22 -3.10 18.12
C VAL A 318 18.49 -2.26 18.25
N THR A 319 18.61 -1.23 17.42
CA THR A 319 19.67 -0.23 17.50
C THR A 319 19.02 1.11 17.77
N ILE A 320 19.40 1.77 18.86
CA ILE A 320 18.78 3.01 19.33
C ILE A 320 19.88 4.07 19.49
N PRO A 321 19.71 5.29 18.95
CA PRO A 321 20.68 6.36 19.17
C PRO A 321 20.72 6.75 20.66
N VAL A 322 21.92 7.04 21.18
CA VAL A 322 22.11 7.42 22.60
C VAL A 322 21.46 8.77 22.91
N ASN A 323 21.57 9.70 21.96
CA ASN A 323 20.83 10.96 21.96
C ASN A 323 20.45 11.34 20.52
N SER A 324 19.47 12.24 20.36
CA SER A 324 18.88 12.58 19.05
C SER A 324 19.86 13.24 18.05
N CYS A 325 21.05 13.66 18.50
CA CYS A 325 22.07 14.33 17.68
C CYS A 325 23.41 13.57 17.61
N ALA A 326 23.53 12.40 18.24
CA ALA A 326 24.78 11.65 18.32
C ALA A 326 24.89 10.61 17.20
N THR A 327 26.12 10.41 16.74
CA THR A 327 26.51 9.28 15.88
C THR A 327 26.57 7.96 16.65
N GLU A 328 26.60 8.01 17.99
CA GLU A 328 26.64 6.84 18.85
C GLU A 328 25.26 6.19 19.01
N SER A 329 25.21 4.88 18.86
CA SER A 329 24.01 4.07 19.04
C SER A 329 24.30 2.86 19.93
N ILE A 330 23.28 2.41 20.65
CA ILE A 330 23.33 1.22 21.48
C ILE A 330 22.55 0.13 20.78
N GLN A 331 23.18 -1.03 20.66
CA GLN A 331 22.51 -2.24 20.21
C GLN A 331 22.05 -3.06 21.42
N LEU A 332 20.77 -3.42 21.44
CA LEU A 332 20.16 -4.22 22.51
C LEU A 332 19.56 -5.49 21.92
N LYS A 333 19.75 -6.61 22.62
CA LYS A 333 19.01 -7.85 22.40
C LYS A 333 17.68 -7.76 23.14
N LEU A 334 16.58 -8.07 22.44
CA LEU A 334 15.25 -8.14 23.01
C LEU A 334 14.93 -9.56 23.50
N ASP A 335 14.18 -9.66 24.59
CA ASP A 335 13.46 -10.89 24.91
C ASP A 335 12.26 -11.00 23.96
N PRO A 336 12.03 -12.15 23.30
CA PRO A 336 10.91 -12.32 22.38
C PRO A 336 9.54 -12.18 23.06
N LYS A 337 9.45 -12.34 24.38
CA LYS A 337 8.21 -12.15 25.14
C LYS A 337 8.12 -10.69 25.65
N PRO A 338 7.18 -9.88 25.16
CA PRO A 338 6.99 -8.53 25.68
C PRO A 338 6.55 -8.55 27.15
N LEU A 339 7.04 -7.59 27.94
CA LEU A 339 6.57 -7.31 29.30
C LEU A 339 5.11 -6.84 29.30
N SER A 340 4.77 -6.04 28.29
CA SER A 340 3.44 -5.45 28.14
C SER A 340 3.18 -5.11 26.69
N TYR A 341 1.95 -5.36 26.24
CA TYR A 341 1.44 -4.93 24.94
C TYR A 341 -0.08 -4.69 25.07
N ARG A 342 -0.65 -3.92 24.13
CA ARG A 342 -2.09 -3.59 24.11
C ARG A 342 -2.77 -4.23 22.91
N ARG A 343 -3.91 -4.90 23.15
CA ARG A 343 -4.77 -5.52 22.13
C ARG A 343 -5.77 -4.50 21.55
N ALA A 344 -5.25 -3.40 21.02
CA ALA A 344 -6.03 -2.27 20.50
C ALA A 344 -5.51 -1.82 19.12
N ILE A 345 -6.43 -1.38 18.27
CA ILE A 345 -6.12 -0.77 16.96
C ILE A 345 -5.70 0.68 17.19
N VAL A 346 -6.63 1.50 17.69
CA VAL A 346 -6.44 2.93 17.93
C VAL A 346 -6.15 3.18 19.41
N SER A 347 -4.91 3.49 19.74
CA SER A 347 -4.48 3.94 21.08
C SER A 347 -3.02 4.40 21.05
N ARG A 348 -2.39 4.59 22.21
CA ARG A 348 -0.92 4.72 22.29
C ARG A 348 -0.17 3.45 21.86
N VAL A 349 -0.86 2.30 21.85
CA VAL A 349 -0.35 0.96 21.52
C VAL A 349 1.05 0.73 22.07
N THR A 350 1.21 0.99 23.38
CA THR A 350 2.52 0.85 24.02
C THR A 350 2.92 -0.62 24.10
N THR A 351 4.11 -0.92 23.62
CA THR A 351 4.72 -2.24 23.71
C THR A 351 6.09 -2.13 24.36
N CYS A 352 6.34 -2.93 25.40
CA CYS A 352 7.58 -2.93 26.15
C CYS A 352 8.22 -4.31 26.11
N PHE A 353 9.50 -4.37 25.76
CA PHE A 353 10.30 -5.59 25.76
C PHE A 353 11.39 -5.50 26.83
N PRO A 354 11.63 -6.57 27.60
CA PRO A 354 12.90 -6.71 28.31
C PRO A 354 14.03 -6.67 27.29
N ALA A 355 15.09 -5.95 27.61
CA ALA A 355 16.24 -5.78 26.72
C ALA A 355 17.55 -5.86 27.50
N LYS A 356 18.62 -6.24 26.82
CA LYS A 356 19.97 -6.27 27.38
C LYS A 356 21.04 -5.90 26.37
N PRO A 357 22.17 -5.31 26.82
CA PRO A 357 23.35 -5.16 25.98
C PRO A 357 23.83 -6.51 25.42
N ILE A 358 24.50 -6.47 24.28
CA ILE A 358 25.12 -7.67 23.72
C ILE A 358 26.20 -8.18 24.69
N GLY A 359 26.16 -9.48 25.00
CA GLY A 359 27.08 -10.13 25.93
C GLY A 359 26.67 -10.07 27.41
N ALA A 360 25.67 -9.25 27.78
CA ALA A 360 25.16 -9.23 29.14
C ALA A 360 24.36 -10.51 29.49
N LEU A 361 24.41 -10.91 30.76
CA LEU A 361 23.70 -12.09 31.25
C LEU A 361 22.21 -11.80 31.46
N GLU A 362 21.88 -10.69 32.11
CA GLU A 362 20.52 -10.35 32.55
C GLU A 362 19.84 -9.30 31.67
N PHE A 363 18.50 -9.29 31.68
CA PHE A 363 17.66 -8.27 31.05
C PHE A 363 17.41 -7.13 32.04
N ASP A 364 18.30 -6.14 32.02
CA ASP A 364 18.31 -4.99 32.94
C ASP A 364 17.68 -3.72 32.34
N ARG A 365 17.25 -3.76 31.08
CA ARG A 365 16.68 -2.61 30.36
C ARG A 365 15.30 -2.94 29.81
N VAL A 366 14.58 -1.89 29.42
CA VAL A 366 13.30 -2.00 28.72
C VAL A 366 13.35 -1.17 27.45
N VAL A 367 13.01 -1.79 26.32
CA VAL A 367 12.75 -1.08 25.05
C VAL A 367 11.26 -0.87 24.92
N LYS A 368 10.87 0.39 24.73
CA LYS A 368 9.47 0.80 24.64
C LYS A 368 9.17 1.40 23.27
N TYR A 369 8.12 0.90 22.65
CA TYR A 369 7.51 1.46 21.45
C TYR A 369 6.16 2.09 21.82
N SER A 370 5.85 3.25 21.26
CA SER A 370 4.56 3.91 21.49
C SER A 370 4.20 4.86 20.35
N TRP A 371 2.91 4.89 20.03
CA TRP A 371 2.30 5.94 19.22
C TRP A 371 1.86 7.06 20.16
N ILE A 372 2.29 8.30 19.89
CA ILE A 372 1.87 9.47 20.67
C ILE A 372 1.40 10.57 19.71
N PRO A 373 0.40 11.37 20.10
CA PRO A 373 0.07 12.59 19.37
C PRO A 373 1.29 13.52 19.30
N SER A 374 1.44 14.25 18.19
CA SER A 374 2.55 15.21 18.02
C SER A 374 2.51 16.36 19.02
N THR A 375 1.36 16.60 19.66
CA THR A 375 1.17 17.61 20.70
C THR A 375 1.65 17.15 22.07
N TRP A 376 1.93 15.86 22.27
CA TRP A 376 2.35 15.32 23.55
C TRP A 376 3.86 15.42 23.74
N THR A 377 4.28 15.67 24.99
CA THR A 377 5.70 15.61 25.35
C THR A 377 6.15 14.14 25.36
N PRO A 378 7.24 13.77 24.66
CA PRO A 378 7.75 12.42 24.69
C PRO A 378 8.15 11.94 26.08
N ASP A 379 7.98 10.64 26.33
CA ASP A 379 8.31 10.03 27.63
C ASP A 379 9.80 10.19 27.99
N ALA A 380 10.70 10.21 27.01
CA ALA A 380 12.14 10.42 27.25
C ALA A 380 12.45 11.80 27.85
N ASP A 381 11.75 12.84 27.40
CA ASP A 381 11.91 14.20 27.91
C ASP A 381 11.33 14.31 29.33
N LEU A 382 10.19 13.66 29.59
CA LEU A 382 9.58 13.59 30.91
C LEU A 382 10.49 12.87 31.91
N LEU A 383 11.07 11.72 31.53
CA LEU A 383 12.01 10.98 32.37
C LEU A 383 13.31 11.75 32.62
N SER A 384 13.81 12.49 31.64
CA SER A 384 14.99 13.35 31.81
C SER A 384 14.72 14.42 32.87
N LYS A 385 13.57 15.11 32.78
CA LYS A 385 13.15 16.10 33.79
C LYS A 385 13.00 15.50 35.18
N VAL A 386 12.40 14.32 35.31
CA VAL A 386 12.26 13.65 36.63
C VAL A 386 13.62 13.31 37.24
N ASN A 387 14.56 12.82 36.42
CA ASN A 387 15.91 12.49 36.86
C ASN A 387 16.71 13.73 37.26
N GLU A 388 16.55 14.86 36.58
CA GLU A 388 17.15 16.15 36.95
C GLU A 388 16.68 16.63 38.33
N HIS A 389 15.39 16.49 38.62
CA HIS A 389 14.78 17.00 39.85
C HIS A 389 14.88 16.01 41.04
N ARG A 390 15.55 14.85 40.87
CA ARG A 390 15.75 13.80 41.90
C ARG A 390 14.50 13.56 42.75
N ALA A 391 13.33 13.48 42.12
CA ALA A 391 12.06 13.31 42.83
C ALA A 391 12.12 12.06 43.72
N GLN A 392 12.12 12.25 45.04
CA GLN A 392 12.15 11.16 46.01
C GLN A 392 10.87 10.32 45.89
N GLY A 393 11.02 8.99 45.82
CA GLY A 393 9.89 8.05 45.79
C GLY A 393 9.40 7.61 44.40
N VAL A 394 10.00 8.10 43.31
CA VAL A 394 9.73 7.60 41.95
C VAL A 394 10.83 6.62 41.55
N ALA A 395 10.46 5.44 41.03
CA ALA A 395 11.43 4.53 40.43
C ALA A 395 12.19 5.25 39.30
N THR A 396 13.49 5.51 39.49
CA THR A 396 14.30 6.30 38.57
C THR A 396 14.73 5.45 37.37
N ALA A 397 13.84 5.34 36.38
CA ALA A 397 14.22 4.83 35.08
C ALA A 397 15.13 5.84 34.37
N LYS A 398 16.36 5.44 34.07
CA LYS A 398 17.30 6.25 33.29
C LYS A 398 17.10 5.99 31.80
N VAL A 399 16.89 7.04 31.02
CA VAL A 399 16.89 6.95 29.56
C VAL A 399 18.32 6.68 29.09
N VAL A 400 18.51 5.55 28.41
CA VAL A 400 19.82 5.14 27.88
C VAL A 400 19.96 5.39 26.38
N GLY A 401 18.85 5.56 25.67
CA GLY A 401 18.77 5.91 24.26
C GLY A 401 17.35 6.26 23.88
N TYR A 402 17.18 7.11 22.87
CA TYR A 402 15.88 7.59 22.43
C TYR A 402 15.91 8.00 20.96
N ASP A 403 15.06 7.35 20.16
CA ASP A 403 14.72 7.83 18.82
C ASP A 403 13.45 8.67 18.90
N ARG A 404 13.55 9.93 18.46
CA ARG A 404 12.44 10.87 18.55
C ARG A 404 11.27 10.46 17.67
N GLU A 405 11.57 9.91 16.49
CA GLU A 405 10.54 9.63 15.50
C GLU A 405 10.96 8.55 14.52
N ILE A 406 10.33 7.39 14.68
CA ILE A 406 10.41 6.30 13.72
C ILE A 406 9.55 6.62 12.48
N THR A 407 8.30 7.03 12.70
CA THR A 407 7.33 7.33 11.64
C THR A 407 6.17 8.15 12.19
N ARG A 408 5.34 8.70 11.28
CA ARG A 408 4.08 9.40 11.59
C ARG A 408 2.94 8.82 10.76
N ILE A 409 1.72 8.87 11.29
CA ILE A 409 0.52 8.49 10.54
C ILE A 409 0.36 9.36 9.28
N SER A 410 0.64 10.66 9.38
CA SER A 410 0.62 11.55 8.21
C SER A 410 1.59 11.12 7.11
N LYS A 411 2.77 10.59 7.49
CA LYS A 411 3.74 10.02 6.54
C LYS A 411 3.24 8.71 5.93
N LEU A 412 2.59 7.85 6.72
CA LEU A 412 1.99 6.60 6.22
C LEU A 412 0.83 6.85 5.25
N ARG A 413 0.08 7.93 5.49
CA ARG A 413 -1.06 8.36 4.69
C ARG A 413 -0.68 9.41 3.63
N ASP A 414 0.62 9.65 3.40
CA ASP A 414 1.07 10.68 2.49
C ASP A 414 0.62 10.40 1.05
N GLY A 415 0.01 11.39 0.40
CA GLY A 415 -0.59 11.27 -0.93
C GLY A 415 -2.01 10.69 -0.98
N LEU A 416 -2.62 10.37 0.17
CA LEU A 416 -4.05 10.00 0.23
C LEU A 416 -4.97 11.21 0.19
N THR A 417 -6.12 11.03 -0.46
CA THR A 417 -7.25 11.94 -0.43
C THR A 417 -8.47 11.21 0.11
N PHE A 418 -9.08 11.72 1.18
CA PHE A 418 -10.28 11.16 1.77
C PHE A 418 -11.47 12.01 1.31
N SER A 419 -12.24 11.51 0.34
CA SER A 419 -13.37 12.23 -0.26
C SER A 419 -14.66 12.08 0.55
N THR A 420 -14.81 10.96 1.25
CA THR A 420 -16.06 10.54 1.91
C THR A 420 -15.75 9.89 3.24
N GLN A 421 -16.60 10.12 4.24
CA GLN A 421 -16.62 9.31 5.46
C GLN A 421 -17.38 8.02 5.18
N HIS A 422 -16.92 6.92 5.77
CA HIS A 422 -17.59 5.62 5.72
C HIS A 422 -18.77 5.55 6.67
#